data_AF-A0A8H4A978-F1
#
_entry.id   AF-A0A8H4A978-F1
#
_cell.length_a   1.000
_cell.length_b   1.000
_cell.length_c   1.000
_cell.angle_alpha   90.00
_cell.angle_beta   90.00
_cell.angle_gamma   90.00
#
_symmetry.space_group_name_H-M   'P 1'
#
loop_
_entity.id
_entity.type
_entity.pdbx_description
1 polymer ?
#
loop_
_entity_poly.entity_id
_entity_poly.type
_entity_poly.pdbx_seq_one_letter_code
_entity_poly.pdbx_strand_id
1 'polypeptide(L)'
;MLELITVKRVITLATKLRIPKTEILIKIINESNFTLTNVTMYFNGTSINPASLNIASFTDPSNVRFDAKLRGTKGMLCYQIKGMPNYLLIS
;
A
#
# COMPACT_ATOMS: atom_id res chain seq x y z
N MET A 1 42.30 -4.24 21.38
CA MET A 1 41.45 -3.08 21.77
C MET A 1 41.00 -2.25 20.56
N LEU A 2 41.87 -2.05 19.54
CA LEU A 2 41.53 -1.33 18.30
C LEU A 2 40.40 -2.00 17.48
N GLU A 3 40.43 -3.33 17.34
CA GLU A 3 39.40 -4.09 16.59
C GLU A 3 37.98 -3.95 17.19
N LEU A 4 37.86 -3.93 18.52
CA LEU A 4 36.57 -3.81 19.20
C LEU A 4 35.89 -2.45 18.93
N ILE A 5 36.68 -1.38 18.76
CA ILE A 5 36.21 -0.02 18.48
C ILE A 5 35.69 0.06 17.04
N THR A 6 36.38 -0.58 16.09
CA THR A 6 36.00 -0.61 14.67
C THR A 6 34.69 -1.37 14.47
N VAL A 7 34.53 -2.53 15.10
CA VAL A 7 33.29 -3.33 15.04
C VAL A 7 32.10 -2.57 15.63
N LYS A 8 32.26 -1.92 16.79
CA LYS A 8 31.21 -1.09 17.39
C LYS A 8 30.78 0.06 16.46
N ARG A 9 31.73 0.74 15.82
CA ARG A 9 31.46 1.86 14.87
C ARG A 9 30.74 1.41 13.60
N VAL A 10 31.12 0.26 13.04
CA VAL A 10 30.47 -0.29 11.84
C VAL A 10 29.04 -0.76 12.16
N ILE A 11 28.82 -1.39 13.32
CA ILE A 11 27.47 -1.77 13.78
C ILE A 11 26.60 -0.53 14.00
N THR A 12 27.16 0.56 14.56
CA THR A 12 26.41 1.83 14.74
C THR A 12 26.06 2.48 13.41
N LEU A 13 26.89 2.35 12.37
CA LEU A 13 26.61 2.89 11.04
C LEU A 13 25.52 2.08 10.32
N ALA A 14 25.58 0.74 10.38
CA ALA A 14 24.54 -0.14 9.83
C ALA A 14 23.19 -0.01 10.54
N THR A 15 23.18 0.29 11.86
CA THR A 15 21.95 0.60 12.60
C THR A 15 21.46 2.03 12.38
N LYS A 16 22.34 3.03 12.18
CA LYS A 16 21.95 4.39 11.75
C LYS A 16 21.42 4.44 10.33
N LEU A 17 21.89 3.55 9.45
CA LEU A 17 21.41 3.38 8.07
C LEU A 17 20.17 2.49 7.97
N ARG A 18 19.54 2.09 9.09
CA ARG A 18 18.16 1.59 9.06
C ARG A 18 17.26 2.74 8.66
N ILE A 19 17.17 2.97 7.35
CA ILE A 19 16.14 3.79 6.72
C ILE A 19 14.83 3.30 7.34
N PRO A 20 14.11 4.15 8.08
CA PRO A 20 12.86 3.73 8.71
C PRO A 20 11.98 3.16 7.61
N LYS A 21 11.54 1.90 7.78
CA LYS A 21 10.56 1.32 6.87
C LYS A 21 9.28 2.14 7.06
N THR A 22 9.06 3.13 6.20
CA THR A 22 7.81 3.89 6.18
C THR A 22 6.73 2.94 5.74
N GLU A 23 5.78 2.65 6.63
CA GLU A 23 4.64 1.79 6.33
C GLU A 23 3.40 2.65 6.14
N ILE A 24 2.66 2.42 5.05
CA ILE A 24 1.36 3.04 4.80
C ILE A 24 0.31 1.93 4.83
N LEU A 25 -0.73 2.12 5.63
CA LEU A 25 -1.93 1.28 5.59
C LEU A 25 -3.03 2.03 4.86
N ILE A 26 -3.54 1.43 3.79
CA ILE A 26 -4.65 1.98 3.02
C ILE A 26 -5.86 1.10 3.27
N LYS A 27 -6.96 1.73 3.68
CA LYS A 27 -8.28 1.11 3.82
C LYS A 27 -9.27 1.89 2.97
N ILE A 28 -10.01 1.21 2.10
CA ILE A 28 -11.07 1.82 1.29
C ILE A 28 -12.36 1.09 1.59
N ILE A 29 -13.40 1.84 1.94
CA ILE A 29 -14.77 1.35 2.14
C ILE A 29 -15.62 1.96 1.02
N ASN A 30 -16.27 1.11 0.24
CA ASN A 30 -17.11 1.56 -0.86
C ASN A 30 -18.58 1.69 -0.44
N GLU A 31 -18.97 2.88 0.00
CA GLU A 31 -20.37 3.20 0.35
C GLU A 31 -21.22 3.59 -0.86
N SER A 32 -20.73 3.34 -2.09
CA SER A 32 -21.48 3.62 -3.32
C SER A 32 -22.24 2.40 -3.84
N ASN A 33 -23.24 2.63 -4.68
CA ASN A 33 -23.99 1.60 -5.40
C ASN A 33 -23.20 0.93 -6.54
N PHE A 34 -21.94 1.30 -6.75
CA PHE A 34 -21.14 0.86 -7.89
C PHE A 34 -19.98 -0.04 -7.44
N THR A 35 -19.68 -1.07 -8.20
CA THR A 35 -18.44 -1.84 -8.02
C THR A 35 -17.24 -1.02 -8.50
N LEU A 36 -16.16 -0.97 -7.71
CA LEU A 36 -14.88 -0.41 -8.11
C LEU A 36 -13.98 -1.54 -8.63
N THR A 37 -13.62 -1.50 -9.91
CA THR A 37 -12.77 -2.51 -10.53
C THR A 37 -11.35 -1.98 -10.64
N ASN A 38 -10.34 -2.69 -10.13
CA ASN A 38 -8.98 -2.20 -10.24
C ASN A 38 -8.51 -2.23 -11.69
N VAL A 39 -7.97 -1.10 -12.14
CA VAL A 39 -7.43 -0.92 -13.49
C VAL A 39 -5.92 -1.00 -13.45
N THR A 40 -5.32 -0.28 -12.50
CA THR A 40 -3.87 -0.29 -12.30
C THR A 40 -3.53 0.07 -10.86
N MET A 41 -2.39 -0.44 -10.39
CA MET A 41 -1.77 -0.04 -9.15
C MET A 41 -0.28 0.10 -9.38
N TYR A 42 0.28 1.18 -8.86
CA TYR A 42 1.72 1.41 -8.87
C TYR A 42 2.21 1.62 -7.45
N PHE A 43 3.29 0.94 -7.09
CA PHE A 43 3.96 1.10 -5.81
C PHE A 43 5.46 1.12 -6.06
N ASN A 44 6.12 2.23 -5.74
CA ASN A 44 7.58 2.30 -5.71
C ASN A 44 8.12 1.70 -4.39
N GLY A 45 8.14 0.37 -4.28
CA GLY A 45 8.53 -0.36 -3.05
C GLY A 45 8.04 -1.81 -3.05
N THR A 46 8.10 -2.47 -1.89
CA THR A 46 7.49 -3.82 -1.72
C THR A 46 6.07 -3.66 -1.15
N SER A 47 5.05 -4.09 -1.90
CA SER A 47 3.68 -4.18 -1.41
C SER A 47 3.37 -5.60 -0.93
N ILE A 48 2.59 -5.73 0.14
CA ILE A 48 1.96 -7.00 0.50
C ILE A 48 0.70 -7.11 -0.34
N ASN A 49 0.58 -8.22 -1.08
CA ASN A 49 -0.47 -8.53 -2.05
C ASN A 49 -1.87 -8.09 -1.54
N PRO A 50 -2.59 -7.19 -2.22
CA PRO A 50 -3.88 -6.70 -1.73
C PRO A 50 -4.90 -7.84 -1.65
N ALA A 51 -5.66 -7.87 -0.55
CA ALA A 51 -6.62 -8.94 -0.27
C ALA A 51 -7.82 -8.97 -1.24
N SER A 52 -8.08 -7.86 -1.95
CA SER A 52 -9.03 -7.83 -3.05
C SER A 52 -8.61 -6.77 -4.07
N LEU A 53 -8.58 -7.11 -5.35
CA LEU A 53 -8.36 -6.14 -6.43
C LEU A 53 -9.64 -5.37 -6.75
N ASN A 54 -10.82 -5.94 -6.51
CA ASN A 54 -12.09 -5.27 -6.81
C ASN A 54 -12.83 -4.98 -5.50
N ILE A 55 -13.44 -3.80 -5.41
CA ILE A 55 -14.20 -3.39 -4.22
C ILE A 55 -15.68 -3.45 -4.58
N ALA A 56 -16.42 -4.34 -3.95
CA ALA A 56 -17.86 -4.48 -4.19
C ALA A 56 -18.62 -3.20 -3.78
N SER A 57 -19.81 -3.00 -4.33
CA SER A 57 -20.71 -1.93 -3.88
C SER A 57 -21.21 -2.20 -2.46
N PHE A 58 -21.69 -1.19 -1.73
CA PHE A 58 -22.19 -1.40 -0.35
C PHE A 58 -23.34 -2.41 -0.27
N THR A 59 -24.05 -2.61 -1.37
CA THR A 59 -25.14 -3.59 -1.51
C THR A 59 -24.67 -5.04 -1.45
N ASP A 60 -23.37 -5.30 -1.67
CA ASP A 60 -22.75 -6.62 -1.55
C ASP A 60 -21.76 -6.63 -0.37
N PRO A 61 -22.20 -7.06 0.83
CA PRO A 61 -21.40 -6.99 2.05
C PRO A 61 -20.18 -7.92 2.04
N SER A 62 -20.08 -8.85 1.08
CA SER A 62 -19.06 -9.90 1.08
C SER A 62 -17.64 -9.35 0.87
N ASN A 63 -17.47 -8.23 0.15
CA ASN A 63 -16.16 -7.68 -0.22
C ASN A 63 -16.16 -6.14 -0.41
N VAL A 64 -16.86 -5.38 0.43
CA VAL A 64 -16.95 -3.89 0.34
C VAL A 64 -15.62 -3.18 0.67
N ARG A 65 -14.61 -3.91 1.15
CA ARG A 65 -13.40 -3.34 1.73
C ARG A 65 -12.13 -3.76 1.01
N PHE A 66 -11.28 -2.78 0.76
CA PHE A 66 -9.89 -2.97 0.36
C PHE A 66 -8.96 -2.66 1.53
N ASP A 67 -7.97 -3.52 1.76
CA ASP A 67 -6.89 -3.32 2.72
C ASP A 67 -5.54 -3.62 2.05
N ALA A 68 -4.60 -2.68 2.14
CA ALA A 68 -3.22 -2.88 1.69
C ALA A 68 -2.21 -2.27 2.65
N LYS A 69 -1.03 -2.91 2.73
CA LYS A 69 0.12 -2.43 3.50
C LYS A 69 1.31 -2.23 2.56
N LEU A 70 1.81 -1.00 2.49
CA LEU A 70 2.88 -0.58 1.59
C LEU A 70 4.14 -0.25 2.38
N ARG A 71 5.32 -0.67 1.91
CA ARG A 71 6.61 -0.42 2.57
C ARG A 71 7.57 0.39 1.70
N GLY A 72 7.94 1.58 2.18
CA GLY A 72 8.95 2.45 1.58
C GLY A 72 8.49 3.25 0.37
N THR A 73 7.20 3.65 0.31
CA THR A 73 6.53 3.79 -0.98
C THR A 73 5.83 5.12 -1.22
N LYS A 74 6.01 5.66 -2.44
CA LYS A 74 5.00 6.46 -3.18
C LYS A 74 4.16 5.48 -4.00
N GLY A 75 2.85 5.69 -4.09
CA GLY A 75 2.00 4.76 -4.83
C GLY A 75 0.79 5.43 -5.47
N MET A 76 0.08 4.67 -6.29
CA MET A 76 -1.15 5.10 -6.93
C MET A 76 -2.08 3.90 -7.07
N LEU A 77 -3.35 4.11 -6.77
CA LEU A 77 -4.45 3.17 -6.97
C LEU A 77 -5.43 3.79 -7.96
N CYS A 78 -5.80 3.06 -9.01
CA CYS A 78 -6.80 3.50 -9.98
C CYS A 78 -7.90 2.44 -10.11
N TYR A 79 -9.15 2.87 -9.92
CA TYR A 79 -10.33 2.03 -10.07
C TYR A 79 -11.28 2.60 -11.12
N GLN A 80 -11.81 1.74 -11.98
CA GLN A 80 -12.95 2.07 -12.82
C GLN A 80 -14.23 1.93 -12.01
N ILE A 81 -15.10 2.94 -12.08
CA ILE A 81 -16.44 2.88 -11.46
C ILE A 81 -17.37 2.15 -12.44
N LYS A 82 -17.80 0.94 -12.10
CA LYS A 82 -18.59 0.09 -12.99
C LYS A 82 -19.89 0.78 -13.41
N GLY A 83 -20.16 0.82 -14.71
CA GLY A 83 -21.34 1.48 -15.27
C GLY A 83 -21.21 2.99 -15.42
N MET A 84 -20.05 3.58 -15.11
CA MET A 84 -19.76 5.00 -15.30
C MET A 84 -18.50 5.17 -16.17
N PRO A 85 -18.36 6.32 -16.88
CA PRO A 85 -17.14 6.64 -17.61
C PRO A 85 -16.00 7.16 -16.69
N ASN A 86 -16.23 7.21 -15.38
CA ASN A 86 -15.35 7.83 -14.40
C ASN A 86 -14.41 6.83 -13.72
N TYR A 87 -13.28 7.35 -13.24
CA TYR A 87 -12.27 6.60 -12.48
C TYR A 87 -12.06 7.24 -11.11
N LEU A 88 -11.81 6.41 -10.10
CA LEU A 88 -11.33 6.83 -8.79
C LEU A 88 -9.80 6.67 -8.74
N LEU A 89 -9.10 7.77 -8.48
CA LEU A 89 -7.65 7.82 -8.38
C LEU A 89 -7.22 8.22 -6.96
N ILE A 90 -6.32 7.46 -6.35
CA ILE A 90 -5.73 7.74 -5.02
C ILE A 90 -4.20 7.67 -5.18
N SER A 91 -3.46 8.72 -4.82
CA SER A 91 -2.00 8.81 -4.94
C SER A 91 -1.33 9.35 -3.68
#